data_AF-Q6B3S1-F1
#
_entry.id   AF-Q6B3S1-F1
#
_cell.length_a   1.000
_cell.length_b   1.000
_cell.length_c   1.000
_cell.angle_alpha   90.00
_cell.angle_beta   90.00
_cell.angle_gamma   90.00
#
_symmetry.space_group_name_H-M   'P 1'
#
loop_
_entity.id
_entity.type
_entity.pdbx_description
1 polymer ?
#
loop_
_entity_poly.entity_id
_entity_poly.type
_entity_poly.pdbx_seq_one_letter_code
_entity_poly.pdbx_strand_id
1 'polypeptide(L)'
;QMDVKTAFLNGNIDETIYMVQPENFVSEEPKNMVCKLTKSIYGLKQASRQWYHKFHQVIISFGFEINVVEDCVYHKFSGSRYIFLVLYVDDM
;
A
#
# COMPACT_ATOMS: atom_id res chain seq x y z
N GLN A 1 -14.79 8.07 -6.36
CA GLN A 1 -13.47 8.56 -5.97
C GLN A 1 -13.41 8.67 -4.46
N MET A 2 -12.52 7.90 -3.86
CA MET A 2 -12.24 7.78 -2.45
C MET A 2 -10.72 7.77 -2.30
N ASP A 3 -10.20 8.70 -1.51
CA ASP A 3 -8.78 8.75 -1.13
C ASP A 3 -8.52 7.79 0.04
N VAL A 4 -7.58 6.86 -0.15
CA VAL A 4 -7.21 5.92 0.90
C VAL A 4 -6.17 6.56 1.81
N LYS A 5 -6.64 7.02 2.97
CA LYS A 5 -5.75 7.54 4.02
C LYS A 5 -4.67 6.52 4.36
N THR A 6 -3.44 7.01 4.42
CA THR A 6 -2.24 6.25 4.78
C THR A 6 -2.04 4.97 3.94
N ALA A 7 -2.45 4.98 2.66
CA ALA A 7 -2.35 3.87 1.72
C ALA A 7 -1.02 3.09 1.85
N PHE A 8 0.11 3.78 1.76
CA PHE A 8 1.44 3.13 1.80
C PHE A 8 1.74 2.44 3.13
N LEU A 9 1.23 2.94 4.27
CA LEU A 9 1.43 2.31 5.59
C LEU A 9 0.73 0.95 5.70
N ASN A 10 -0.24 0.67 4.83
CA ASN A 10 -0.89 -0.64 4.77
C ASN A 10 -0.03 -1.69 4.06
N GLY A 11 0.94 -1.26 3.23
CA GLY A 11 1.90 -2.13 2.55
C GLY A 11 2.92 -2.72 3.53
N ASN A 12 3.17 -4.03 3.42
CA ASN A 12 4.26 -4.67 4.14
C ASN A 12 5.58 -4.42 3.40
N ILE A 13 6.70 -4.45 4.13
CA ILE A 13 8.04 -4.42 3.52
C ILE A 13 8.59 -5.84 3.55
N ASP A 14 9.00 -6.34 2.40
CA ASP A 14 9.61 -7.67 2.28
C ASP A 14 11.13 -7.59 2.53
N GLU A 15 11.73 -6.44 2.27
CA GLU A 15 13.13 -6.15 2.51
C GLU A 15 13.41 -5.59 3.92
N THR A 16 14.64 -5.72 4.40
CA THR A 16 15.08 -5.01 5.60
C THR A 16 15.56 -3.62 5.23
N ILE A 17 14.81 -2.59 5.64
CA ILE A 17 15.12 -1.18 5.34
C ILE A 17 15.30 -0.42 6.64
N TYR A 18 16.37 0.37 6.67
CA TYR A 18 16.67 1.30 7.75
C TYR A 18 16.59 2.74 7.25
N MET A 19 16.18 3.66 8.12
CA MET A 19 16.21 5.08 7.86
C MET A 19 16.88 5.83 9.01
N VAL A 20 17.45 6.99 8.71
CA VAL A 20 17.90 7.93 9.74
C VAL A 20 16.68 8.32 10.59
N GLN A 21 16.91 8.50 11.89
CA GLN A 21 15.86 8.98 12.79
C GLN A 21 15.31 10.33 12.30
N PRO A 22 13.98 10.51 12.26
CA PRO A 22 13.40 11.78 11.82
C PRO A 22 13.75 12.91 12.79
N GLU A 23 13.80 14.13 12.26
CA GLU A 23 13.95 15.34 13.07
C GLU A 23 12.87 15.38 14.15
N ASN A 24 13.25 15.73 15.39
CA ASN A 24 12.41 15.70 16.59
C ASN A 24 12.11 14.31 17.19
N PHE A 25 12.65 13.23 16.62
CA PHE A 25 12.67 11.89 17.25
C PHE A 25 14.05 11.50 17.80
N VAL A 26 15.03 12.41 17.73
CA VAL A 26 16.42 12.14 18.13
C VAL A 26 16.45 11.79 19.61
N SER A 27 16.61 10.50 19.90
CA SER A 27 16.82 10.01 21.26
C SER A 27 18.10 10.63 21.81
N GLU A 28 18.06 11.11 23.06
CA GLU A 28 19.25 11.48 23.82
C GLU A 28 20.11 10.21 24.02
N GLU A 29 20.97 9.95 23.04
CA GLU A 29 21.95 8.85 22.98
C GLU A 29 21.38 7.42 22.81
N PRO A 30 22.05 6.53 22.04
CA PRO A 30 23.30 6.71 21.28
C PRO A 30 23.07 7.40 19.92
N LYS A 31 23.99 8.28 19.54
CA LYS A 31 23.94 9.11 18.31
C LYS A 31 23.92 8.34 16.98
N ASN A 32 24.12 7.02 17.00
CA ASN A 32 24.24 6.18 15.81
C ASN A 32 23.05 5.24 15.61
N MET A 33 21.91 5.53 16.24
CA MET A 33 20.70 4.74 16.08
C MET A 33 20.01 5.04 14.74
N VAL A 34 19.43 4.01 14.14
CA VAL A 34 18.61 4.09 12.93
C VAL A 34 17.27 3.41 13.19
N CYS A 35 16.22 3.87 12.50
CA CYS A 35 14.91 3.25 12.58
C CYS A 35 14.83 2.10 11.57
N LYS A 36 14.50 0.88 12.03
CA LYS A 36 14.10 -0.20 11.14
C LYS A 36 12.64 -0.01 10.74
N LEU A 37 12.37 0.10 9.44
CA LEU A 37 11.01 0.19 8.95
C LEU A 37 10.33 -1.19 8.99
N THR A 38 9.12 -1.22 9.56
CA THR A 38 8.27 -2.42 9.64
C THR A 38 7.07 -2.36 8.69
N LYS A 39 6.78 -1.17 8.16
CA LYS A 39 5.72 -0.87 7.21
C LYS A 39 6.24 0.05 6.13
N SER A 40 5.69 -0.11 4.93
CA SER A 40 6.03 0.74 3.79
C SER A 40 5.63 2.18 4.09
N ILE A 41 6.44 3.15 3.67
CA ILE A 41 6.19 4.57 3.86
C ILE A 41 6.31 5.30 2.52
N TYR A 42 5.73 6.50 2.44
CA TYR A 42 5.91 7.36 1.28
C TYR A 42 7.40 7.65 1.02
N GLY A 43 7.80 7.73 -0.24
CA GLY A 43 9.18 7.97 -0.65
C GLY A 43 10.04 6.71 -0.79
N LEU A 44 9.60 5.54 -0.30
CA LEU A 44 10.24 4.28 -0.66
C LEU A 44 9.96 3.95 -2.13
N LYS A 45 10.99 3.51 -2.86
CA LYS A 45 10.88 3.14 -4.29
C LYS A 45 9.80 2.08 -4.54
N GLN A 46 9.61 1.17 -3.60
CA GLN A 46 8.64 0.08 -3.67
C GLN A 46 7.30 0.40 -2.99
N ALA A 47 7.09 1.61 -2.46
CA ALA A 47 5.92 1.93 -1.64
C ALA A 47 4.59 1.64 -2.36
N SER A 48 4.43 2.14 -3.57
CA SER A 48 3.23 1.96 -4.38
C SER A 48 3.00 0.49 -4.75
N ARG A 49 4.08 -0.26 -4.99
CA ARG A 49 3.99 -1.70 -5.28
C ARG A 49 3.51 -2.50 -4.06
N GLN A 50 4.02 -2.19 -2.88
CA GLN A 50 3.61 -2.88 -1.64
C GLN A 50 2.18 -2.52 -1.23
N TRP A 51 1.76 -1.28 -1.51
CA TRP A 51 0.37 -0.89 -1.40
C TRP A 51 -0.52 -1.68 -2.38
N TYR A 52 -0.16 -1.72 -3.66
CA TYR A 52 -0.90 -2.48 -4.69
C TYR A 52 -1.06 -3.95 -4.29
N HIS A 53 0.01 -4.63 -3.86
CA HIS A 53 -0.05 -6.04 -3.45
C HIS A 53 -1.00 -6.25 -2.28
N LYS A 54 -0.94 -5.36 -1.28
CA LYS A 54 -1.86 -5.44 -0.14
C LYS A 54 -3.31 -5.23 -0.58
N PHE A 55 -3.55 -4.22 -1.42
CA PHE A 55 -4.87 -3.90 -1.93
C PHE A 55 -5.44 -5.05 -2.76
N HIS A 56 -4.64 -5.59 -3.70
CA HIS A 56 -4.99 -6.72 -4.55
C HIS A 56 -5.46 -7.91 -3.71
N GLN A 57 -4.66 -8.34 -2.72
CA GLN A 57 -5.00 -9.45 -1.82
C GLN A 57 -6.33 -9.23 -1.08
N VAL A 58 -6.61 -8.00 -0.66
CA VAL A 58 -7.84 -7.66 0.04
C VAL A 58 -9.03 -7.68 -0.91
N ILE A 59 -8.92 -7.06 -2.08
CA ILE A 59 -10.02 -6.94 -3.04
C ILE A 59 -10.42 -8.30 -3.64
N ILE A 60 -9.46 -9.16 -3.98
CA ILE A 60 -9.78 -10.52 -4.42
C ILE A 60 -10.46 -11.33 -3.32
N SER A 61 -10.12 -11.10 -2.04
CA SER A 61 -10.79 -11.76 -0.91
C SER A 61 -12.25 -11.32 -0.74
N PHE A 62 -12.59 -10.13 -1.26
CA PHE A 62 -13.98 -9.67 -1.36
C PHE A 62 -14.70 -10.20 -2.62
N GLY A 63 -14.07 -11.08 -3.41
CA GLY A 63 -14.66 -11.71 -4.59
C GLY A 63 -14.69 -10.82 -5.82
N PHE A 64 -13.78 -9.84 -5.91
CA PHE A 64 -13.51 -9.15 -7.16
C PHE A 64 -12.47 -9.92 -7.98
N GLU A 65 -12.55 -9.78 -9.29
CA GLU A 65 -11.62 -10.35 -10.26
C GLU A 65 -10.87 -9.22 -10.96
N ILE A 66 -9.57 -9.42 -11.17
CA ILE A 66 -8.75 -8.48 -11.92
C ILE A 66 -9.11 -8.52 -13.41
N ASN A 67 -9.08 -7.38 -14.07
CA ASN A 67 -9.26 -7.31 -15.52
C ASN A 67 -8.02 -7.87 -16.23
N VAL A 68 -8.23 -8.64 -17.30
CA VAL A 68 -7.13 -9.30 -18.04
C VAL A 68 -6.27 -8.36 -18.88
N VAL A 69 -6.76 -7.14 -19.15
CA VAL A 69 -6.08 -6.13 -19.96
C VAL A 69 -5.39 -5.09 -19.09
N GLU A 70 -6.01 -4.73 -17.96
CA GLU A 70 -5.55 -3.63 -17.12
C GLU A 70 -5.54 -4.03 -15.63
N ASP A 71 -4.35 -4.16 -15.06
CA ASP A 71 -4.11 -4.68 -13.71
C ASP A 71 -4.64 -3.78 -12.58
N CYS A 72 -4.97 -2.53 -12.90
CA CYS A 72 -5.57 -1.59 -11.96
C CYS A 72 -7.11 -1.62 -11.94
N VAL A 73 -7.75 -2.36 -12.86
CA VAL A 73 -9.20 -2.47 -12.95
C VAL A 73 -9.64 -3.81 -12.38
N TYR A 74 -10.60 -3.76 -11.46
CA TYR A 74 -11.27 -4.90 -10.86
C TYR A 74 -12.74 -4.88 -11.22
N HIS A 75 -13.33 -6.06 -11.31
CA HIS A 75 -14.76 -6.21 -11.54
C HIS A 75 -15.36 -7.28 -10.66
N LYS A 76 -16.65 -7.12 -10.36
CA LYS A 76 -17.41 -8.12 -9.62
C LYS A 76 -18.85 -8.14 -10.09
N PHE A 77 -19.35 -9.34 -10.37
CA PHE A 77 -20.76 -9.58 -10.57
C PHE A 77 -21.42 -10.03 -9.27
N SER A 78 -22.50 -9.37 -8.86
CA SER A 78 -23.25 -9.68 -7.64
C SER A 78 -24.74 -9.62 -7.92
N GLY A 79 -25.33 -10.78 -8.22
CA GLY A 79 -26.75 -10.91 -8.55
C GLY A 79 -27.04 -10.35 -9.94
N SER A 80 -27.67 -9.17 -10.02
CA SER A 80 -27.92 -8.45 -11.28
C SER A 80 -27.04 -7.19 -11.42
N ARG A 81 -26.14 -6.95 -10.47
CA ARG A 81 -25.28 -5.76 -10.44
C ARG A 81 -23.88 -6.12 -10.88
N TYR A 82 -23.29 -5.23 -11.67
CA TYR A 82 -21.90 -5.30 -12.07
C TYR A 82 -21.17 -4.09 -11.48
N ILE A 83 -20.09 -4.33 -10.76
CA ILE A 83 -19.29 -3.31 -10.10
C ILE A 83 -17.94 -3.26 -10.78
N PHE A 84 -17.50 -2.07 -11.18
CA PHE A 84 -16.12 -1.80 -11.55
C PHE A 84 -15.45 -1.01 -10.43
N LEU A 85 -14.22 -1.37 -10.13
CA LEU A 85 -13.36 -0.68 -9.19
C LEU A 85 -12.05 -0.40 -9.92
N VAL A 86 -11.53 0.82 -9.82
CA VAL A 86 -10.27 1.23 -10.46
C VAL A 86 -9.36 1.77 -9.38
N LEU A 87 -8.14 1.26 -9.29
CA LEU A 87 -7.15 1.76 -8.34
C LEU A 87 -6.13 2.63 -9.08
N TYR A 88 -6.01 3.91 -8.72
CA TYR A 88 -4.95 4.77 -9.23
C TYR A 88 -4.09 5.29 -8.07
N VAL A 89 -2.92 4.68 -7.89
CA VAL A 89 -2.02 4.96 -6.76
C VAL A 89 -2.76 4.76 -5.42
N ASP A 90 -3.24 5.83 -4.79
CA ASP A 90 -3.98 5.86 -3.52
C ASP A 90 -5.46 6.25 -3.66
N ASP A 91 -5.92 6.59 -4.89
CA ASP A 91 -7.31 6.88 -5.24
C ASP A 91 -8.06 5.64 -5.73
N MET A 92 -9.36 5.58 -5.43
CA MET A 92 -10.29 4.51 -5.86
C MET A 92 -11.68 5.01 -6.28
#